data_AF-A0A1C7MB01-F1
#
_entry.id   AF-A0A1C7MB01-F1
#
_cell.length_a   1.000
_cell.length_b   1.000
_cell.length_c   1.000
_cell.angle_alpha   90.00
_cell.angle_beta   90.00
_cell.angle_gamma   90.00
#
_symmetry.space_group_name_H-M   'P 1'
#
loop_
_entity.id
_entity.type
_entity.pdbx_description
1 polymer ?
#
loop_
_entity_poly.entity_id
_entity_poly.type
_entity_poly.pdbx_seq_one_letter_code
_entity_poly.pdbx_strand_id
1 'polypeptide(L)'
;MEDATDFLTARLASLATDNPLRIYVMACTFDLDDVAQLAAKEVLRQKAYTTTAVIPELDTITAGVYYRLLRYCGSNGLAEEVLSFVHPPAQSSPGIDSAAQNGDTSRSITNAPHPFDREDADIVLCSSDLVHFRVHSAILRMASPYLRDKLTESSQELPDCCKESTTALRSLPVITLAEDSLTISSLGCLL
;
A
#
# COMPACT_ATOMS: atom_id res chain seq x y z
N MET A 1 38.84 -14.69 -0.40
CA MET A 1 38.12 -13.54 0.21
C MET A 1 36.64 -13.86 0.36
N GLU A 2 36.11 -14.85 -0.38
CA GLU A 2 34.72 -15.32 -0.32
C GLU A 2 34.35 -16.06 0.97
N ASP A 3 35.27 -16.79 1.62
CA ASP A 3 34.97 -17.48 2.90
C ASP A 3 34.53 -16.52 4.03
N ALA A 4 34.96 -15.25 3.97
CA ALA A 4 34.61 -14.25 4.97
C ALA A 4 33.18 -13.70 4.78
N THR A 5 32.71 -13.59 3.54
CA THR A 5 31.35 -13.13 3.23
C THR A 5 30.33 -14.22 3.50
N ASP A 6 30.68 -15.49 3.26
CA ASP A 6 29.81 -16.64 3.54
C ASP A 6 29.61 -16.85 5.05
N PHE A 7 30.66 -16.62 5.84
CA PHE A 7 30.56 -16.68 7.30
C PHE A 7 29.70 -15.54 7.87
N LEU A 8 29.85 -14.32 7.34
CA LEU A 8 29.07 -13.16 7.76
C LEU A 8 27.59 -13.29 7.36
N THR A 9 27.30 -13.77 6.16
CA THR A 9 25.92 -14.01 5.70
C THR A 9 25.24 -15.10 6.51
N ALA A 10 25.93 -16.21 6.84
CA ALA A 10 25.39 -17.25 7.71
C ALA A 10 25.05 -16.74 9.12
N ARG A 11 25.89 -15.86 9.68
CA ARG A 11 25.63 -15.22 10.98
C ARG A 11 24.48 -14.21 10.91
N LEU A 12 24.40 -13.40 9.85
CA LEU A 12 23.30 -12.47 9.62
C LEU A 12 21.97 -13.20 9.41
N ALA A 13 21.98 -14.34 8.72
CA ALA A 13 20.81 -15.19 8.53
C ALA A 13 20.30 -15.77 9.86
N SER A 14 21.19 -16.22 10.74
CA SER A 14 20.80 -16.67 12.09
C SER A 14 20.13 -15.55 12.89
N LEU A 15 20.66 -14.32 12.81
CA LEU A 15 20.15 -13.15 13.52
C LEU A 15 18.86 -12.59 12.91
N ALA A 16 18.59 -12.86 11.64
CA ALA A 16 17.31 -12.54 11.00
C ALA A 16 16.14 -13.23 11.70
N THR A 17 16.36 -14.37 12.37
CA THR A 17 15.33 -15.05 13.15
C THR A 17 14.93 -14.25 14.39
N ASP A 18 15.89 -13.56 15.03
CA ASP A 18 15.66 -12.84 16.28
C ASP A 18 15.14 -11.41 16.06
N ASN A 19 15.65 -10.72 15.02
CA ASN A 19 15.28 -9.34 14.70
C ASN A 19 15.19 -9.14 13.18
N PRO A 20 14.18 -9.75 12.52
CA PRO A 20 14.10 -9.78 11.06
C PRO A 20 14.02 -8.39 10.43
N LEU A 21 13.30 -7.46 11.06
CA LEU A 21 13.13 -6.09 10.54
C LEU A 21 14.45 -5.32 10.58
N ARG A 22 15.20 -5.43 11.69
CA ARG A 22 16.49 -4.77 11.85
C ARG A 22 17.53 -5.34 10.88
N ILE A 23 17.52 -6.65 10.65
CA ILE A 23 18.44 -7.30 9.70
C ILE A 23 18.07 -6.96 8.26
N TYR A 24 16.78 -6.86 7.91
CA TYR A 24 16.35 -6.36 6.61
C TYR A 24 16.89 -4.95 6.34
N VAL A 25 16.73 -4.05 7.32
CA VAL A 25 17.23 -2.66 7.22
C VAL A 25 18.74 -2.65 7.02
N MET A 26 19.49 -3.37 7.85
CA MET A 26 20.94 -3.48 7.72
C MET A 26 21.35 -4.06 6.36
N ALA A 27 20.68 -5.13 5.90
CA ALA A 27 20.95 -5.72 4.60
C ALA A 27 20.72 -4.72 3.46
N CYS A 28 19.66 -3.90 3.55
CA CYS A 28 19.42 -2.84 2.57
C CYS A 28 20.47 -1.73 2.61
N THR A 29 21.05 -1.42 3.77
CA THR A 29 22.12 -0.41 3.88
C THR A 29 23.47 -0.88 3.34
N PHE A 30 23.71 -2.19 3.32
CA PHE A 30 24.94 -2.80 2.82
C PHE A 30 24.80 -3.40 1.41
N ASP A 31 23.69 -3.11 0.72
CA ASP A 31 23.37 -3.63 -0.62
C ASP A 31 23.40 -5.18 -0.69
N LEU A 32 23.01 -5.86 0.40
CA LEU A 32 22.98 -7.32 0.51
C LEU A 32 21.60 -7.86 0.17
N ASP A 33 21.27 -7.93 -1.12
CA ASP A 33 19.94 -8.35 -1.61
C ASP A 33 19.53 -9.75 -1.12
N ASP A 34 20.44 -10.73 -1.10
CA ASP A 34 20.13 -12.11 -0.67
C ASP A 34 19.69 -12.16 0.80
N VAL A 35 20.41 -11.44 1.66
CA VAL A 35 20.11 -11.34 3.09
C VAL A 35 18.85 -10.51 3.32
N ALA A 36 18.66 -9.43 2.54
CA ALA A 36 17.45 -8.62 2.61
C ALA A 36 16.22 -9.45 2.26
N GLN A 37 16.28 -10.29 1.22
CA GLN A 37 15.18 -11.16 0.83
C GLN A 37 14.91 -12.23 1.90
N LEU A 38 15.94 -12.84 2.46
CA LEU A 38 15.80 -13.81 3.54
C LEU A 38 15.15 -13.17 4.78
N ALA A 39 15.63 -11.99 5.17
CA ALA A 39 15.08 -11.23 6.28
C ALA A 39 13.64 -10.79 6.02
N ALA A 40 13.30 -10.39 4.79
CA ALA A 40 11.93 -10.02 4.40
C ALA A 40 10.96 -11.21 4.53
N LYS A 41 11.39 -12.42 4.15
CA LYS A 41 10.61 -13.65 4.37
C LYS A 41 10.37 -13.89 5.86
N GLU A 42 11.38 -13.68 6.69
CA GLU A 42 11.23 -13.80 8.15
C GLU A 42 10.34 -12.69 8.75
N VAL A 43 10.41 -11.46 8.24
CA VAL A 43 9.49 -10.37 8.63
C VAL A 43 8.05 -10.76 8.33
N LEU A 44 7.77 -11.33 7.16
CA LEU A 44 6.44 -11.80 6.78
C LEU A 44 6.01 -12.99 7.66
N ARG A 45 6.88 -13.99 7.83
CA ARG A 45 6.60 -15.20 8.63
C ARG A 45 6.24 -14.87 10.07
N GLN A 46 6.98 -13.94 10.68
CA GLN A 46 6.82 -13.55 12.07
C GLN A 46 5.89 -12.35 12.27
N LYS A 47 5.36 -11.77 11.17
CA LYS A 47 4.61 -10.51 11.15
C LYS A 47 5.33 -9.37 11.87
N ALA A 48 6.66 -9.34 11.79
CA ALA A 48 7.48 -8.38 12.55
C ALA A 48 7.27 -6.92 12.11
N TYR A 49 6.63 -6.68 10.96
CA TYR A 49 6.24 -5.34 10.47
C TYR A 49 5.15 -4.67 11.31
N THR A 50 4.46 -5.40 12.20
CA THR A 50 3.50 -4.84 13.17
C THR A 50 4.14 -4.45 14.50
N THR A 51 5.46 -4.56 14.63
CA THR A 51 6.17 -4.27 15.86
C THR A 51 6.07 -2.78 16.18
N THR A 52 5.60 -2.44 17.37
CA THR A 52 5.51 -1.06 17.89
C THR A 52 6.81 -0.57 18.52
N ALA A 53 7.84 -1.43 18.60
CA ALA A 53 9.16 -1.05 19.10
C ALA A 53 9.84 -0.09 18.13
N VAL A 54 10.38 1.00 18.67
CA VAL A 54 11.17 1.98 17.92
C VAL A 54 12.51 1.33 17.56
N ILE A 55 12.72 1.09 16.27
CA ILE A 55 13.97 0.53 15.74
C ILE A 55 14.77 1.71 15.15
N PRO A 56 15.87 2.14 15.78
CA PRO A 56 16.61 3.33 15.34
C PRO A 56 17.24 3.15 13.95
N GLU A 57 17.47 1.91 13.52
CA GLU A 57 17.97 1.64 12.18
C GLU A 57 16.93 1.99 11.09
N LEU A 58 15.63 2.03 11.36
CA LEU A 58 14.63 2.45 10.36
C LEU A 58 14.89 3.85 9.81
N ASP A 59 15.47 4.74 10.62
CA ASP A 59 15.83 6.10 10.20
C ASP A 59 16.97 6.13 9.17
N THR A 60 17.72 5.03 9.04
CA THR A 60 18.85 4.93 8.09
C THR A 60 18.42 4.61 6.67
N ILE A 61 17.24 4.00 6.50
CA ILE A 61 16.71 3.66 5.17
C ILE A 61 15.67 4.69 4.73
N THR A 62 15.48 4.81 3.43
CA THR A 62 14.41 5.66 2.91
C THR A 62 13.04 5.01 3.11
N ALA A 63 12.00 5.83 3.24
CA ALA A 63 10.62 5.35 3.32
C ALA A 63 10.24 4.42 2.15
N GLY A 64 10.85 4.59 0.97
CA GLY A 64 10.63 3.72 -0.19
C GLY A 64 11.18 2.30 -0.03
N VAL A 65 12.29 2.11 0.70
CA VAL A 65 12.83 0.77 1.03
C VAL A 65 11.87 0.05 1.99
N TYR A 66 11.36 0.76 2.98
CA TYR A 66 10.40 0.20 3.93
C TYR A 66 9.04 -0.09 3.27
N TYR A 67 8.54 0.81 2.41
CA TYR A 67 7.29 0.62 1.69
C TYR A 67 7.32 -0.63 0.80
N ARG A 68 8.46 -0.94 0.17
CA ARG A 68 8.64 -2.17 -0.61
C ARG A 68 8.49 -3.44 0.24
N LEU A 69 9.03 -3.43 1.46
CA LEU A 69 8.84 -4.51 2.42
C LEU A 69 7.36 -4.67 2.81
N LEU A 70 6.67 -3.57 3.09
CA LEU A 70 5.24 -3.60 3.41
C LEU A 70 4.40 -4.12 2.24
N ARG A 71 4.70 -3.69 1.01
CA ARG A 71 4.04 -4.19 -0.22
C ARG A 71 4.28 -5.68 -0.42
N TYR A 72 5.51 -6.16 -0.17
CA TYR A 72 5.83 -7.59 -0.17
C TYR A 72 5.00 -8.35 0.87
N CYS A 73 4.87 -7.82 2.08
CA CYS A 73 4.08 -8.43 3.14
C CYS A 73 2.58 -8.47 2.81
N GLY A 74 2.02 -7.39 2.26
CA GLY A 74 0.63 -7.33 1.82
C GLY A 74 0.30 -8.27 0.66
N SER A 75 1.29 -8.59 -0.17
CA SER A 75 1.17 -9.55 -1.28
C SER A 75 1.43 -11.00 -0.86
N ASN A 76 1.57 -11.28 0.44
CA ASN A 76 1.86 -12.60 1.00
C ASN A 76 3.12 -13.28 0.40
N GLY A 77 4.06 -12.48 -0.09
CA GLY A 77 5.28 -12.96 -0.73
C GLY A 77 5.13 -13.51 -2.16
N LEU A 78 3.99 -13.31 -2.82
CA LEU A 78 3.68 -13.84 -4.16
C LEU A 78 4.11 -12.94 -5.33
N ALA A 79 4.50 -11.70 -5.06
CA ALA A 79 5.03 -10.79 -6.08
C ALA A 79 6.53 -11.06 -6.26
N GLU A 80 6.85 -12.09 -7.06
CA GLU A 80 8.23 -12.50 -7.41
C GLU A 80 8.79 -11.72 -8.62
N GLU A 81 8.15 -10.64 -9.06
CA GLU A 81 8.69 -9.82 -10.14
C GLU A 81 9.64 -8.76 -9.59
N VAL A 82 10.92 -9.14 -9.55
CA VAL A 82 12.11 -8.27 -9.61
C VAL A 82 12.22 -7.24 -8.47
N LEU A 83 12.20 -7.72 -7.23
CA LEU A 83 12.49 -6.89 -6.07
C LEU A 83 13.99 -6.89 -5.78
N SER A 84 14.76 -6.04 -6.47
CA SER A 84 15.87 -5.43 -5.75
C SER A 84 15.22 -4.57 -4.66
N PHE A 85 15.27 -5.05 -3.41
CA PHE A 85 14.76 -4.28 -2.28
C PHE A 85 15.59 -3.01 -2.10
N VAL A 86 16.86 -3.11 -2.49
CA VAL A 86 17.88 -2.07 -2.46
C VAL A 86 17.62 -1.02 -3.55
N HIS A 87 17.43 -1.42 -4.82
CA HIS A 87 17.28 -0.49 -5.94
C HIS A 87 15.83 -0.39 -6.41
N PRO A 88 15.29 0.83 -6.62
CA PRO A 88 13.98 0.96 -7.24
C PRO A 88 14.01 0.17 -8.55
N PRO A 89 12.94 -0.59 -8.89
CA PRO A 89 12.92 -1.34 -10.15
C PRO A 89 13.28 -0.34 -11.24
N ALA A 90 14.35 -0.66 -11.99
CA ALA A 90 14.86 0.22 -13.03
C ALA A 90 13.66 0.60 -13.88
N GLN A 91 13.24 1.87 -13.77
CA GLN A 91 12.33 2.42 -14.75
C GLN A 91 13.04 2.18 -16.06
N SER A 92 12.48 1.30 -16.88
CA SER A 92 12.79 1.23 -18.30
C SER A 92 12.70 2.65 -18.81
N SER A 93 13.85 3.31 -18.91
CA SER A 93 14.01 4.65 -19.42
C SER A 93 14.00 4.53 -20.93
N PRO A 94 12.97 5.03 -21.65
CA PRO A 94 13.22 5.52 -22.98
C PRO A 94 14.14 6.75 -22.83
N GLY A 95 15.12 6.86 -23.71
CA GLY A 95 16.17 7.88 -23.68
C GLY A 95 15.67 9.30 -23.45
N ILE A 96 16.51 10.06 -22.76
CA ILE A 96 16.37 11.50 -22.56
C ILE A 96 16.66 12.17 -23.89
N ASP A 97 15.60 12.43 -24.65
CA ASP A 97 15.64 13.31 -25.80
C ASP A 97 14.60 14.41 -25.55
N SER A 98 15.12 15.61 -25.35
CA SER A 98 14.41 16.79 -24.87
C SER A 98 13.30 17.25 -25.83
N ALA A 99 12.07 17.38 -25.34
CA ALA A 99 11.13 18.39 -25.81
C ALA A 99 9.98 18.56 -24.80
N ALA A 100 9.58 19.81 -24.61
CA ALA A 100 8.64 20.27 -23.60
C ALA A 100 7.22 19.69 -23.74
N GLN A 101 6.50 19.71 -22.60
CA GLN A 101 5.04 19.73 -22.45
C GLN A 101 4.28 18.44 -22.84
N ASN A 102 3.90 17.64 -21.83
CA ASN A 102 2.57 17.74 -21.22
C ASN A 102 2.43 16.72 -20.10
N GLY A 103 2.05 17.21 -18.91
CA GLY A 103 1.67 16.34 -17.80
C GLY A 103 0.32 15.70 -18.10
N ASP A 104 0.34 14.38 -18.28
CA ASP A 104 -0.85 13.54 -18.14
C ASP A 104 -0.42 12.20 -17.53
N THR A 105 -0.08 12.25 -16.24
CA THR A 105 -0.05 11.02 -15.44
C THR A 105 -1.51 10.65 -15.19
N SER A 106 -2.08 9.87 -16.09
CA SER A 106 -3.34 9.15 -15.87
C SER A 106 -3.14 8.26 -14.65
N ARG A 107 -3.42 8.80 -13.45
CA ARG A 107 -3.44 8.04 -12.21
C ARG A 107 -4.64 7.09 -12.33
N SER A 108 -4.38 5.87 -12.78
CA SER A 108 -5.42 4.88 -13.03
C SER A 108 -6.16 4.55 -11.74
N ILE A 109 -7.40 5.03 -11.63
CA ILE A 109 -8.34 4.67 -10.56
C ILE A 109 -8.49 3.14 -10.57
N THR A 110 -8.31 2.50 -9.43
CA THR A 110 -8.34 1.04 -9.30
C THR A 110 -9.43 0.63 -8.32
N ASN A 111 -10.24 -0.39 -8.60
CA ASN A 111 -11.22 -0.89 -7.64
C ASN A 111 -10.56 -1.85 -6.64
N ALA A 112 -10.95 -1.76 -5.38
CA ALA A 112 -10.55 -2.70 -4.35
C ALA A 112 -11.05 -4.12 -4.69
N PRO A 113 -10.32 -5.17 -4.31
CA PRO A 113 -10.76 -6.55 -4.47
C PRO A 113 -11.91 -6.90 -3.51
N HIS A 114 -12.55 -8.05 -3.73
CA HIS A 114 -13.52 -8.65 -2.81
C HIS A 114 -12.98 -8.64 -1.35
N PRO A 115 -13.80 -8.26 -0.35
CA PRO A 115 -15.25 -8.07 -0.38
C PRO A 115 -15.74 -6.65 -0.77
N PHE A 116 -14.83 -5.75 -1.15
CA PHE A 116 -15.14 -4.32 -1.35
C PHE A 116 -15.42 -3.95 -2.81
N ASP A 117 -15.82 -4.91 -3.64
CA ASP A 117 -16.13 -4.78 -5.07
C ASP A 117 -17.63 -4.92 -5.39
N ARG A 118 -18.48 -5.14 -4.37
CA ARG A 118 -19.89 -5.50 -4.54
C ARG A 118 -20.75 -4.42 -5.19
N GLU A 119 -21.67 -4.86 -6.06
CA GLU A 119 -22.59 -4.00 -6.81
C GLU A 119 -23.72 -3.36 -6.01
N ASP A 120 -24.06 -3.95 -4.87
CA ASP A 120 -25.11 -3.50 -3.96
C ASP A 120 -24.65 -2.37 -3.00
N ALA A 121 -23.38 -1.96 -3.08
CA ALA A 121 -22.85 -0.83 -2.30
C ALA A 121 -23.57 0.48 -2.63
N ASP A 122 -23.83 1.28 -1.60
CA ASP A 122 -24.49 2.58 -1.67
C ASP A 122 -23.50 3.76 -1.52
N ILE A 123 -22.22 3.49 -1.30
CA ILE A 123 -21.15 4.50 -1.22
C ILE A 123 -19.81 3.95 -1.72
N VAL A 124 -18.97 4.83 -2.26
CA VAL A 124 -17.58 4.54 -2.62
C VAL A 124 -16.63 5.35 -1.75
N LEU A 125 -15.72 4.69 -1.05
CA LEU A 125 -14.59 5.36 -0.40
C LEU A 125 -13.41 5.37 -1.37
N CYS A 126 -12.85 6.55 -1.62
CA CYS A 126 -11.66 6.71 -2.43
C CYS A 126 -10.47 6.94 -1.51
N SER A 127 -9.48 6.08 -1.60
CA SER A 127 -8.23 6.22 -0.87
C SER A 127 -7.31 7.28 -1.48
N SER A 128 -6.29 7.74 -0.74
CA SER A 128 -5.28 8.67 -1.24
C SER A 128 -4.45 8.12 -2.41
N ASP A 129 -4.36 6.80 -2.54
CA ASP A 129 -3.75 6.09 -3.68
C ASP A 129 -4.74 5.80 -4.83
N LEU A 130 -5.94 6.41 -4.79
CA LEU A 130 -6.99 6.31 -5.80
C LEU A 130 -7.57 4.90 -5.96
N VAL A 131 -7.55 4.11 -4.89
CA VAL A 131 -8.30 2.86 -4.80
C VAL A 131 -9.74 3.11 -4.32
N HIS A 132 -10.71 2.58 -5.05
CA HIS A 132 -12.14 2.68 -4.76
C HIS A 132 -12.63 1.46 -4.00
N PHE A 133 -13.16 1.68 -2.79
CA PHE A 133 -13.79 0.67 -1.95
C PHE A 133 -15.30 0.86 -1.96
N ARG A 134 -16.02 -0.14 -2.44
CA ARG A 134 -17.48 -0.14 -2.47
C ARG A 134 -17.97 -0.72 -1.15
N VAL A 135 -18.63 0.11 -0.35
CA VAL A 135 -19.04 -0.25 1.01
C VAL A 135 -20.49 0.16 1.27
N HIS A 136 -21.05 -0.31 2.39
CA HIS A 136 -22.39 0.05 2.80
C HIS A 136 -22.37 1.17 3.84
N SER A 137 -23.10 2.25 3.57
CA SER A 137 -23.23 3.41 4.45
C SER A 137 -23.75 3.04 5.84
N ALA A 138 -24.63 2.02 5.92
CA ALA A 138 -25.15 1.51 7.17
C ALA A 138 -24.01 1.03 8.10
N ILE A 139 -23.04 0.30 7.55
CA ILE A 139 -21.88 -0.20 8.31
C ILE A 139 -21.02 0.97 8.75
N LEU A 140 -20.70 1.91 7.85
CA LEU A 140 -19.87 3.09 8.18
C LEU A 140 -20.53 3.97 9.25
N ARG A 141 -21.85 4.16 9.17
CA ARG A 141 -22.62 4.96 10.14
C ARG A 141 -22.66 4.30 11.52
N MET A 142 -22.68 2.97 11.58
CA MET A 142 -22.61 2.22 12.83
C MET A 142 -21.19 2.21 13.41
N ALA A 143 -20.18 2.07 12.56
CA ALA A 143 -18.79 1.98 12.95
C ALA A 143 -18.21 3.31 13.44
N SER A 144 -18.63 4.44 12.84
CA SER A 144 -18.04 5.75 13.12
C SER A 144 -19.07 6.89 13.10
N PRO A 145 -19.29 7.58 14.24
CA PRO A 145 -20.09 8.80 14.29
C PRO A 145 -19.58 9.89 13.34
N TYR A 146 -18.25 9.99 13.18
CA TYR A 146 -17.62 10.96 12.28
C TYR A 146 -18.02 10.70 10.81
N LEU A 147 -17.97 9.44 10.36
CA LEU A 147 -18.35 9.08 8.99
C LEU A 147 -19.85 9.24 8.75
N ARG A 148 -20.68 9.01 9.78
CA ARG A 148 -22.11 9.28 9.71
C ARG A 148 -22.39 10.75 9.44
N ASP A 149 -21.74 11.64 10.19
CA ASP A 149 -21.97 13.07 10.11
C ASP A 149 -21.43 13.62 8.77
N LYS A 150 -20.23 13.21 8.35
CA LYS A 150 -19.64 13.48 7.01
C LYS A 150 -20.53 13.07 5.85
N LEU A 151 -21.13 11.88 5.90
CA LEU A 151 -22.01 11.38 4.85
C LEU A 151 -23.34 12.14 4.80
N THR A 152 -23.82 12.62 5.96
CA THR A 152 -25.03 13.43 6.05
C THR A 152 -24.80 14.80 5.44
N GLU A 153 -23.64 15.42 5.69
CA GLU A 153 -23.23 16.70 5.10
C GLU A 153 -23.02 16.60 3.58
N SER A 154 -22.41 15.53 3.09
CA SER A 154 -22.13 15.32 1.66
C SER A 154 -23.39 15.06 0.82
N SER A 155 -24.50 14.68 1.45
CA SER A 155 -25.78 14.44 0.76
C SER A 155 -26.58 15.72 0.51
N GLN A 156 -26.07 16.90 0.91
CA GLN A 156 -26.82 18.16 0.93
C GLN A 156 -26.43 19.17 -0.18
N GLU A 157 -25.56 18.80 -1.13
CA GLU A 157 -25.28 19.62 -2.32
C GLU A 157 -25.97 19.08 -3.58
N LEU A 158 -27.17 19.58 -3.86
CA LEU A 158 -27.76 19.60 -5.21
C LEU A 158 -28.38 20.98 -5.46
N PRO A 159 -27.86 21.75 -6.44
CA PRO A 159 -28.67 22.70 -7.19
C PRO A 159 -29.30 21.98 -8.40
N ASP A 160 -30.59 22.22 -8.61
CA ASP A 160 -31.37 21.79 -9.77
C ASP A 160 -30.79 22.28 -11.11
N CYS A 161 -30.65 21.39 -12.11
CA CYS A 161 -31.27 21.54 -13.45
C CYS A 161 -30.81 20.45 -14.45
N CYS A 162 -31.78 19.62 -14.84
CA CYS A 162 -32.11 19.29 -16.24
C CYS A 162 -31.48 18.06 -16.97
N LYS A 163 -32.25 16.95 -16.92
CA LYS A 163 -32.82 16.07 -18.00
C LYS A 163 -31.96 15.28 -19.02
N GLU A 164 -32.17 13.95 -18.97
CA GLU A 164 -32.39 12.93 -20.05
C GLU A 164 -31.34 12.78 -21.18
N SER A 165 -30.71 11.63 -21.46
CA SER A 165 -31.28 10.27 -21.64
C SER A 165 -30.19 9.17 -21.62
N THR A 166 -30.54 8.01 -21.04
CA THR A 166 -30.04 6.65 -21.37
C THR A 166 -28.60 6.23 -21.01
N THR A 167 -28.32 6.07 -19.71
CA THR A 167 -27.87 4.82 -19.02
C THR A 167 -27.56 5.17 -17.57
N ALA A 168 -28.55 4.96 -16.70
CA ALA A 168 -28.54 5.32 -15.29
C ALA A 168 -27.73 4.34 -14.42
N LEU A 169 -26.41 4.26 -14.59
CA LEU A 169 -25.54 3.69 -13.57
C LEU A 169 -25.22 4.80 -12.56
N ARG A 170 -25.96 4.75 -11.45
CA ARG A 170 -25.91 5.65 -10.29
C ARG A 170 -24.48 6.14 -10.02
N SER A 171 -24.24 7.44 -10.12
CA SER A 171 -23.06 8.08 -9.55
C SER A 171 -23.14 7.96 -8.03
N LEU A 172 -22.61 6.87 -7.48
CA LEU A 172 -22.55 6.65 -6.04
C LEU A 172 -21.76 7.80 -5.41
N PRO A 173 -22.15 8.28 -4.22
CA PRO A 173 -21.38 9.28 -3.51
C PRO A 173 -19.96 8.75 -3.27
N VAL A 174 -18.96 9.53 -3.68
CA VAL A 174 -17.55 9.21 -3.49
C VAL A 174 -17.03 10.07 -2.34
N ILE A 175 -16.53 9.43 -1.27
CA ILE A 175 -15.85 10.12 -0.16
C ILE A 175 -14.36 9.86 -0.31
N THR A 176 -13.58 10.92 -0.51
CA THR A 176 -12.12 10.84 -0.51
C THR A 176 -11.59 10.85 0.92
N LEU A 177 -10.73 9.89 1.20
CA LEU A 177 -10.05 9.68 2.46
C LEU A 177 -8.57 10.03 2.31
N ALA A 178 -7.94 10.49 3.41
CA ALA A 178 -6.50 10.77 3.40
C ALA A 178 -5.67 9.49 3.55
N GLU A 179 -6.31 8.43 4.04
CA GLU A 179 -5.75 7.12 4.30
C GLU A 179 -5.50 6.33 3.01
N ASP A 180 -4.44 5.51 3.00
CA ASP A 180 -4.09 4.61 1.89
C ASP A 180 -4.95 3.32 1.86
N SER A 181 -4.90 2.59 0.74
CA SER A 181 -5.75 1.41 0.51
C SER A 181 -5.48 0.27 1.50
N LEU A 182 -4.23 0.12 1.95
CA LEU A 182 -3.84 -0.89 2.93
C LEU A 182 -4.45 -0.58 4.31
N THR A 183 -4.45 0.69 4.70
CA THR A 183 -5.04 1.18 5.94
C THR A 183 -6.55 0.99 5.94
N ILE A 184 -7.24 1.37 4.85
CA ILE A 184 -8.69 1.23 4.72
C ILE A 184 -9.12 -0.24 4.67
N SER A 185 -8.40 -1.09 3.92
CA SER A 185 -8.70 -2.53 3.86
C SER A 185 -8.50 -3.23 5.21
N SER A 186 -7.52 -2.80 6.00
CA SER A 186 -7.25 -3.38 7.33
C SER A 186 -8.33 -3.01 8.34
N LEU A 187 -8.84 -1.76 8.28
CA LEU A 187 -9.95 -1.30 9.11
C LEU A 187 -11.27 -2.01 8.73
N GLY A 188 -11.47 -2.28 7.44
CA GLY A 188 -12.62 -3.04 6.96
C GLY A 188 -12.64 -4.51 7.40
N CYS A 189 -11.49 -5.11 7.74
CA CYS A 189 -11.44 -6.48 8.29
C CYS A 189 -11.82 -6.58 9.77
N LEU A 190 -11.93 -5.46 10.48
CA LEU A 190 -12.33 -5.42 11.90
C LEU A 190 -13.84 -5.26 12.09
N LEU A 191 -14.59 -5.03 11.01
CA LEU A 191 -16.06 -4.91 10.96
C LEU A 191 -16.67 -6.16 10.34
#